data_AF-A0A7R9UM56-F1
#
_entry.id   AF-A0A7R9UM56-F1
#
_cell.length_a   1.000
_cell.length_b   1.000
_cell.length_c   1.000
_cell.angle_alpha   90.00
_cell.angle_beta   90.00
_cell.angle_gamma   90.00
#
_symmetry.space_group_name_H-M   'P 1'
#
loop_
_entity.id
_entity.type
_entity.pdbx_description
1 polymer ?
#
loop_
_entity_poly.entity_id
_entity_poly.type
_entity_poly.pdbx_seq_one_letter_code
_entity_poly.pdbx_strand_id
1 'polypeptide(L)'
;ISATLPNFEDVATLLRVRPDRGLFFFDNSYRPVPLSQQYVGLTEKKAIKRFALMNELCYEKTLAQASKNQVLIFVHSRKETAKTARAIRDLALDRGTLGRFLADDS
;
A
#
# COMPACT_ATOMS: atom_id res chain seq x y z
N ILE A 1 1.72 18.59 -15.11
CA ILE A 1 2.38 17.48 -14.37
C ILE A 1 1.40 16.31 -14.35
N SER A 2 1.85 15.11 -14.70
CA SER A 2 1.03 13.90 -14.78
C SER A 2 1.77 12.71 -14.17
N ALA A 3 1.03 11.68 -13.74
CA ALA A 3 1.60 10.36 -13.52
C ALA A 3 2.04 9.74 -14.87
N THR A 4 2.90 8.73 -14.80
CA THR A 4 3.34 7.92 -15.93
C THR A 4 2.20 7.02 -16.39
N LEU A 5 1.49 7.47 -17.41
CA LEU A 5 0.34 6.76 -17.97
C LEU A 5 0.59 6.50 -19.46
N PRO A 6 -0.01 5.42 -20.02
CA PRO A 6 -0.07 5.26 -21.47
C PRO A 6 -0.78 6.49 -22.09
N ASN A 7 -0.43 6.81 -23.33
CA ASN A 7 -0.99 7.93 -24.13
C ASN A 7 -0.58 9.34 -23.67
N PHE A 8 0.62 9.50 -23.11
CA PHE A 8 1.15 10.83 -22.76
C PHE A 8 1.31 11.76 -23.99
N GLU A 9 1.45 11.21 -25.19
CA GLU A 9 1.49 11.96 -26.46
C GLU A 9 0.13 12.60 -26.81
N ASP A 10 -0.98 11.90 -26.56
CA ASP A 10 -2.32 12.44 -26.77
C ASP A 10 -2.62 13.58 -25.80
N VAL A 11 -2.20 13.42 -24.53
CA VAL A 11 -2.29 14.47 -23.51
C VAL A 11 -1.42 15.68 -23.90
N ALA A 12 -0.23 15.44 -24.46
CA ALA A 12 0.62 16.50 -24.98
C ALA A 12 -0.07 17.25 -26.12
N THR A 13 -0.69 16.52 -27.05
CA THR A 13 -1.47 17.09 -28.16
C THR A 13 -2.64 17.93 -27.66
N LEU A 14 -3.42 17.41 -26.69
CA LEU A 14 -4.54 18.11 -26.06
C LEU A 14 -4.10 19.44 -25.43
N LEU A 15 -2.97 19.43 -24.73
CA LEU A 15 -2.41 20.61 -24.05
C LEU A 15 -1.56 21.49 -24.99
N ARG A 16 -1.48 21.16 -26.29
CA ARG A 16 -0.66 21.84 -27.31
C ARG A 16 0.82 21.92 -26.92
N VAL A 17 1.32 20.91 -26.22
CA VAL A 17 2.72 20.75 -25.88
C VAL A 17 3.46 20.25 -27.12
N ARG A 18 4.60 20.89 -27.43
CA ARG A 18 5.48 20.46 -28.51
C ARG A 18 6.28 19.21 -28.11
N PRO A 19 6.16 18.07 -28.82
CA PRO A 19 6.87 16.85 -28.46
C PRO A 19 8.40 16.98 -28.46
N ASP A 20 8.97 17.81 -29.35
CA ASP A 20 10.41 17.95 -29.56
C ASP A 20 11.15 18.70 -28.43
N ARG A 21 10.44 19.49 -27.62
CA ARG A 21 11.06 20.37 -26.59
C ARG A 21 10.29 20.46 -25.28
N GLY A 22 9.00 20.17 -25.29
CA GLY A 22 8.11 20.37 -24.14
C GLY A 22 7.59 19.08 -23.52
N LEU A 23 7.79 17.94 -24.18
CA LEU A 23 7.33 16.65 -23.69
C LEU A 23 8.47 15.89 -23.02
N PHE A 24 8.30 15.63 -21.72
CA PHE A 24 9.23 14.83 -20.94
C PHE A 24 8.50 13.60 -20.42
N PHE A 25 9.05 12.43 -20.71
CA PHE A 25 8.54 11.15 -20.23
C PHE A 25 9.62 10.49 -19.39
N PHE A 26 9.26 10.15 -18.16
CA PHE A 26 10.12 9.47 -17.21
C PHE A 26 9.38 8.21 -16.80
N ASP A 27 9.92 7.03 -17.04
CA ASP A 27 9.26 5.79 -16.63
C ASP A 27 9.40 5.51 -15.11
N ASN A 28 8.93 4.36 -14.66
CA ASN A 28 9.00 3.97 -13.24
C ASN A 28 10.43 3.89 -12.68
N SER A 29 11.47 3.79 -13.53
CA SER A 29 12.87 3.72 -13.09
C SER A 29 13.38 5.06 -12.52
N TYR A 30 12.73 6.18 -12.87
CA TYR A 30 13.08 7.51 -12.37
C TYR A 30 12.54 7.79 -10.96
N ARG A 31 11.86 6.83 -10.31
CA ARG A 31 11.40 7.01 -8.93
C ARG A 31 12.65 7.16 -8.02
N PRO A 32 12.78 8.25 -7.24
CA PRO A 32 13.99 8.51 -6.44
C PRO A 32 14.24 7.44 -5.37
N VAL A 33 13.16 6.79 -4.91
CA VAL A 33 13.22 5.57 -4.11
C VAL A 33 12.57 4.47 -4.94
N PRO A 34 13.26 3.44 -5.40
CA PRO A 34 12.64 2.33 -6.13
C PRO A 34 11.49 1.70 -5.35
N LEU A 35 10.43 1.28 -6.03
CA LEU A 35 9.25 0.68 -5.40
C LEU A 35 9.13 -0.80 -5.78
N SER A 36 9.29 -1.67 -4.80
CA SER A 36 8.87 -3.07 -4.93
C SER A 36 7.37 -3.16 -4.68
N GLN A 37 6.64 -3.85 -5.57
CA GLN A 37 5.20 -3.98 -5.51
C GLN A 37 4.80 -5.44 -5.26
N GLN A 38 3.78 -5.66 -4.43
CA GLN A 38 3.18 -6.97 -4.23
C GLN A 38 1.66 -6.83 -4.29
N TYR A 39 1.04 -7.70 -5.08
CA TYR A 39 -0.41 -7.74 -5.26
C TYR A 39 -0.96 -9.02 -4.67
N VAL A 40 -1.92 -8.90 -3.74
CA VAL A 40 -2.58 -10.04 -3.10
C VAL A 40 -4.07 -9.98 -3.43
N GLY A 41 -4.49 -10.81 -4.38
CA GLY A 41 -5.89 -10.94 -4.79
C GLY A 41 -6.64 -11.93 -3.89
N LEU A 42 -7.83 -11.54 -3.42
CA LEU A 42 -8.70 -12.41 -2.63
C LEU A 42 -9.74 -13.08 -3.52
N THR A 43 -9.73 -14.41 -3.60
CA THR A 43 -10.69 -15.21 -4.38
C THR A 43 -11.94 -15.61 -3.60
N GLU A 44 -11.99 -15.37 -2.28
CA GLU A 44 -13.13 -15.71 -1.43
C GLU A 44 -14.38 -14.88 -1.79
N LYS A 45 -15.48 -15.58 -2.06
CA LYS A 45 -16.74 -14.99 -2.52
C LYS A 45 -17.55 -14.45 -1.35
N LYS A 46 -17.57 -15.16 -0.22
CA LYS A 46 -18.37 -14.78 0.95
C LYS A 46 -17.76 -13.55 1.61
N ALA A 47 -18.49 -12.44 1.61
CA ALA A 47 -18.00 -11.14 2.08
C ALA A 47 -17.44 -11.18 3.51
N ILE A 48 -18.10 -11.89 4.44
CA ILE A 48 -17.65 -12.01 5.83
C ILE A 48 -16.29 -12.74 5.91
N LYS A 49 -16.14 -13.87 5.19
CA LYS A 49 -14.89 -14.63 5.15
C LYS A 49 -13.77 -13.84 4.48
N ARG A 50 -14.09 -13.14 3.38
CA ARG A 50 -13.13 -12.28 2.68
C ARG A 50 -12.62 -11.16 3.59
N PHE A 51 -13.49 -10.55 4.39
CA PHE A 51 -13.10 -9.51 5.34
C PHE A 51 -12.19 -10.05 6.45
N ALA A 52 -12.50 -11.23 7.00
CA ALA A 52 -11.64 -11.88 8.00
C ALA A 52 -10.25 -12.21 7.41
N LEU A 53 -10.22 -12.83 6.24
CA LEU A 53 -9.00 -13.17 5.51
C LEU A 53 -8.16 -11.93 5.17
N MET A 54 -8.81 -10.82 4.80
CA MET A 54 -8.13 -9.55 4.54
C MET A 54 -7.40 -9.01 5.78
N ASN A 55 -8.03 -9.10 6.96
CA ASN A 55 -7.39 -8.66 8.21
C ASN A 55 -6.21 -9.57 8.59
N GLU A 56 -6.35 -10.89 8.39
CA GLU A 56 -5.28 -11.84 8.64
C GLU A 56 -4.06 -11.58 7.75
N LEU A 57 -4.27 -11.42 6.44
CA LEU A 57 -3.19 -11.10 5.50
C LEU A 57 -2.57 -9.73 5.78
N CYS A 58 -3.39 -8.74 6.17
CA CYS A 58 -2.89 -7.43 6.57
C CYS A 58 -1.96 -7.54 7.79
N TYR A 59 -2.35 -8.32 8.80
CA TYR A 59 -1.51 -8.61 9.96
C TYR A 59 -0.20 -9.31 9.56
N GLU A 60 -0.26 -10.36 8.74
CA GLU A 60 0.94 -11.09 8.30
C GLU A 60 1.93 -10.21 7.55
N LYS A 61 1.44 -9.37 6.63
CA LYS A 61 2.29 -8.43 5.89
C LYS A 61 2.87 -7.35 6.78
N THR A 62 2.10 -6.87 7.76
CA THR A 62 2.59 -5.89 8.73
C THR A 62 3.66 -6.51 9.62
N LEU A 63 3.43 -7.73 10.13
CA LEU A 63 4.38 -8.45 10.97
C LEU A 63 5.70 -8.75 10.22
N ALA A 64 5.64 -9.09 8.93
CA ALA A 64 6.83 -9.33 8.12
C ALA A 64 7.74 -8.10 8.00
N GLN A 65 7.17 -6.89 8.14
CA GLN A 65 7.89 -5.62 8.11
C GLN A 65 8.15 -5.04 9.51
N ALA A 66 7.47 -5.58 10.54
CA ALA A 66 7.62 -5.14 11.92
C ALA A 66 9.08 -5.27 12.38
N SER A 67 9.48 -4.36 13.27
CA SER A 67 10.86 -4.18 13.75
C SER A 67 11.91 -3.76 12.70
N LYS A 68 11.60 -3.79 11.40
CA LYS A 68 12.53 -3.41 10.31
C LYS A 68 12.15 -2.10 9.64
N ASN A 69 10.87 -1.94 9.35
CA ASN A 69 10.33 -0.82 8.59
C ASN A 69 9.05 -0.30 9.24
N GLN A 70 8.76 0.98 9.04
CA GLN A 70 7.45 1.53 9.37
C GLN A 70 6.41 1.11 8.32
N VAL A 71 5.20 0.80 8.77
CA VAL A 71 4.09 0.36 7.91
C VAL A 71 2.95 1.38 7.98
N LEU A 72 2.48 1.82 6.81
CA LEU A 72 1.31 2.69 6.69
C LEU A 72 0.17 1.92 6.02
N ILE A 73 -0.96 1.81 6.72
CA ILE A 73 -2.15 1.06 6.26
C ILE A 73 -3.22 2.05 5.84
N PHE A 74 -3.61 2.00 4.55
CA PHE A 74 -4.73 2.77 4.02
C PHE A 74 -6.03 1.95 4.07
N VAL A 75 -7.11 2.59 4.53
CA VAL A 75 -8.45 2.02 4.68
C VAL A 75 -9.49 2.94 4.02
N HIS A 76 -10.69 2.45 3.74
CA HIS A 76 -11.69 3.21 2.98
C HIS A 76 -12.57 4.13 3.83
N SER A 77 -12.55 4.00 5.17
CA SER A 77 -13.37 4.83 6.06
C SER A 77 -12.72 5.11 7.40
N ARG A 78 -13.11 6.21 8.04
CA ARG A 78 -12.65 6.59 9.39
C ARG A 78 -12.95 5.52 10.44
N LYS A 79 -14.13 4.89 10.33
CA LYS A 79 -14.55 3.81 11.24
C LYS A 79 -13.67 2.56 11.05
N GLU A 80 -13.28 2.28 9.81
CA GLU A 80 -12.40 1.15 9.51
C GLU A 80 -10.99 1.36 10.07
N THR A 81 -10.48 2.60 10.10
CA THR A 81 -9.16 2.91 10.67
C THR A 81 -9.02 2.34 12.09
N ALA A 82 -9.97 2.65 12.97
CA ALA A 82 -9.96 2.16 14.34
C ALA A 82 -10.27 0.66 14.45
N LYS A 83 -11.01 0.08 13.48
CA LYS A 83 -11.36 -1.34 13.48
C LYS A 83 -10.17 -2.19 13.07
N THR A 84 -9.47 -1.84 12.00
CA THR A 84 -8.28 -2.54 11.51
C THR A 84 -7.13 -2.43 12.50
N ALA A 85 -6.89 -1.26 13.08
CA ALA A 85 -5.87 -1.09 14.11
C ALA A 85 -6.09 -2.02 15.32
N ARG A 86 -7.34 -2.10 15.80
CA ARG A 86 -7.70 -3.04 16.88
C ARG A 86 -7.55 -4.50 16.44
N ALA A 87 -8.02 -4.86 15.25
CA ALA A 87 -7.88 -6.22 14.74
C ALA A 87 -6.41 -6.69 14.67
N ILE A 88 -5.49 -5.82 14.21
CA ILE A 88 -4.06 -6.13 14.16
C ILE A 88 -3.48 -6.26 15.56
N ARG A 89 -3.83 -5.35 16.48
CA ARG A 89 -3.40 -5.43 17.88
C ARG A 89 -3.87 -6.72 18.55
N ASP A 90 -5.16 -7.06 18.38
CA ASP A 90 -5.77 -8.24 19.00
C ASP A 90 -5.13 -9.52 18.42
N LEU A 91 -4.89 -9.57 17.11
CA LEU A 91 -4.13 -10.68 16.48
C LEU A 91 -2.69 -10.76 16.99
N ALA A 92 -2.03 -9.64 17.24
CA ALA A 92 -0.67 -9.61 17.78
C ALA A 92 -0.62 -10.08 19.24
N LEU A 93 -1.63 -9.75 20.04
CA LEU A 93 -1.80 -10.24 21.41
C LEU A 93 -2.03 -11.76 21.40
N ASP A 94 -3.00 -12.23 20.62
CA ASP A 94 -3.37 -13.65 20.53
C ASP A 94 -2.21 -14.53 20.06
N ARG A 95 -1.35 -14.00 19.17
CA ARG A 95 -0.18 -14.71 18.63
C ARG A 95 1.12 -14.44 19.41
N GLY A 96 1.08 -13.66 20.48
CA GLY A 96 2.25 -13.33 21.30
C GLY A 96 3.36 -12.55 20.56
N THR A 97 2.99 -11.77 19.55
CA THR A 97 3.92 -11.02 18.68
C THR A 97 3.92 -9.52 18.95
N LEU A 98 3.20 -9.04 19.96
CA LEU A 98 3.08 -7.60 20.25
C LEU A 98 4.43 -6.90 20.40
N GLY A 99 5.41 -7.56 21.03
CA GLY A 99 6.78 -7.05 21.19
C GLY A 99 7.53 -6.80 19.88
N ARG A 100 7.08 -7.36 18.74
CA ARG A 100 7.66 -7.05 17.42
C ARG A 100 7.27 -5.66 16.91
N PHE A 101 6.16 -5.10 17.39
CA PHE A 101 5.63 -3.81 16.96
C PHE A 101 6.09 -2.66 17.86
N LEU A 102 6.47 -2.97 19.10
CA LEU A 102 7.00 -1.99 20.03
C LEU A 102 8.51 -1.87 19.82
N ALA A 103 9.03 -0.65 19.86
CA ALA A 103 10.46 -0.46 20.04
C ALA A 103 10.78 -0.79 21.50
N ASP A 104 11.91 -1.45 21.74
CA ASP A 104 12.44 -1.52 23.11
C ASP A 104 12.74 -0.08 23.55
N ASP A 105 12.11 0.37 24.64
CA ASP A 105 12.39 1.66 25.26
C ASP A 105 13.88 1.67 25.63
N SER A 106 14.68 2.35 24.79
CA SER A 106 16.10 2.60 24.99
C SER A 106 16.30 3.98 25.60
#